data_AF-A0A812XSD0-F1
#
_entry.id   AF-A0A812XSD0-F1
#
_cell.length_a   1.000
_cell.length_b   1.000
_cell.length_c   1.000
_cell.angle_alpha   90.00
_cell.angle_beta   90.00
_cell.angle_gamma   90.00
#
_symmetry.space_group_name_H-M   'P 1'
#
loop_
_entity.id
_entity.type
_entity.pdbx_description
1 polymer ?
#
loop_
_entity_poly.entity_id
_entity_poly.type
_entity_poly.pdbx_seq_one_letter_code
_entity_poly.pdbx_strand_id
1 'polypeptide(L)'
;MNKIEQLDRLEQVCGNSAPVELKVKEFFLSHVDRIRDAEVYCIGVAFESPGLRALKDTWLQGEPDEGTRRSHDPYPNSDGHVSLAYIQASAWQQAKDFVEGNRTTLEGRSFMVESITYEDERREKSQFRLAGEVDGSVLEGGGQILRNSLGYAVRISKIRAGRKTPGLAAQHLESFKLVRDLTSASLQGDKVGSCEVTFAPKKMKQGSFSTNPKTAGAITLTVQAGLFPLAFAGGTSEVEMRGGTDVDFSPPFDFMVRALTPTVAKMGVKVTAHCQHRGFFPTGGGLVNLYVDGLAGALKPIVIDKRGHVTKIEAICYATPPSGWLDEEDVTRTEEDFEPWLLEELADSGAPKPKVQVRCEAEQMPEGQKVFKAACDILVEMSGGGVFHASGGPLDGPKGRGSLYDVWGAAAEKALVPLKAQLKTGAALDEHLLDQLILPASLAAGSSRLLGSKELTLH
;
A
#
# COMPACT_ATOMS: atom_id res chain seq x y z
N MET A 1 9.10 20.13 -35.63
CA MET A 1 8.77 20.68 -34.30
C MET A 1 9.87 21.63 -33.89
N ASN A 2 9.53 22.77 -33.28
CA ASN A 2 10.54 23.65 -32.70
C ASN A 2 11.10 23.05 -31.39
N LYS A 3 12.22 23.58 -30.86
CA LYS A 3 12.88 23.04 -29.66
C LYS A 3 11.94 22.99 -28.44
N ILE A 4 11.07 23.99 -28.28
CA ILE A 4 10.13 24.07 -27.16
C ILE A 4 9.10 22.94 -27.25
N GLU A 5 8.52 22.72 -28.42
CA GLU A 5 7.58 21.61 -28.67
C GLU A 5 8.20 20.23 -28.41
N GLN A 6 9.50 20.05 -28.68
CA GLN A 6 10.18 18.79 -28.38
C GLN A 6 10.43 18.60 -26.87
N LEU A 7 10.76 19.65 -26.14
CA LEU A 7 10.93 19.58 -24.68
C LEU A 7 9.59 19.32 -23.98
N ASP A 8 8.52 20.00 -24.39
CA ASP A 8 7.16 19.78 -23.85
C ASP A 8 6.69 18.34 -24.11
N ARG A 9 6.96 17.83 -25.33
CA ARG A 9 6.66 16.44 -25.67
C ARG A 9 7.49 15.45 -24.85
N LEU A 10 8.76 15.77 -24.60
CA LEU A 10 9.64 14.91 -23.80
C LEU A 10 9.17 14.89 -22.35
N GLU A 11 8.72 16.02 -21.82
CA GLU A 11 8.07 16.12 -20.51
C GLU A 11 6.82 15.27 -20.42
N GLN A 12 5.95 15.30 -21.45
CA GLN A 12 4.75 14.46 -21.48
C GLN A 12 5.08 12.96 -21.52
N VAL A 13 6.01 12.55 -22.39
CA VAL A 13 6.41 11.13 -22.51
C VAL A 13 7.05 10.63 -21.21
N CYS A 14 7.96 11.42 -20.62
CA CYS A 14 8.60 11.07 -19.36
C CYS A 14 7.59 11.07 -18.20
N GLY A 15 6.76 12.10 -18.09
CA GLY A 15 5.80 12.28 -17.00
C GLY A 15 4.65 11.27 -17.00
N ASN A 16 4.48 10.50 -18.07
CA ASN A 16 3.51 9.42 -18.20
C ASN A 16 4.14 8.03 -18.06
N SER A 17 5.47 7.96 -17.97
CA SER A 17 6.22 6.72 -17.89
C SER A 17 6.73 6.49 -16.48
N ALA A 18 6.40 5.35 -15.88
CA ALA A 18 6.95 4.95 -14.60
C ALA A 18 8.49 4.91 -14.64
N PRO A 19 9.18 5.11 -13.51
CA PRO A 19 10.61 4.85 -13.41
C PRO A 19 10.99 3.49 -13.99
N VAL A 20 12.10 3.45 -14.73
CA VAL A 20 12.47 2.30 -15.55
C VAL A 20 13.65 1.56 -14.91
N GLU A 21 13.56 0.24 -14.79
CA GLU A 21 14.70 -0.57 -14.39
C GLU A 21 15.70 -0.76 -15.54
N LEU A 22 16.98 -0.52 -15.27
CA LEU A 22 18.10 -0.92 -16.12
C LEU A 22 18.86 -2.04 -15.43
N LYS A 23 18.92 -3.21 -16.08
CA LYS A 23 19.69 -4.35 -15.60
C LYS A 23 20.97 -4.50 -16.40
N VAL A 24 22.10 -4.67 -15.71
CA VAL A 24 23.38 -4.97 -16.35
C VAL A 24 23.30 -6.37 -16.94
N LYS A 25 23.29 -6.44 -18.27
CA LYS A 25 23.25 -7.70 -19.03
C LYS A 25 24.64 -8.25 -19.22
N GLU A 26 25.59 -7.40 -19.58
CA GLU A 26 26.94 -7.81 -19.91
C GLU A 26 27.95 -6.70 -19.60
N PHE A 27 29.11 -7.09 -19.06
CA PHE A 27 30.30 -6.26 -19.03
C PHE A 27 31.28 -6.75 -20.10
N PHE A 28 31.54 -5.90 -21.10
CA PHE A 28 32.20 -6.31 -22.35
C PHE A 28 33.48 -5.52 -22.66
N LEU A 29 34.34 -6.17 -23.44
CA LEU A 29 35.46 -5.58 -24.16
C LEU A 29 35.28 -5.92 -25.64
N SER A 30 35.17 -4.92 -26.50
CA SER A 30 34.92 -5.13 -27.93
C SER A 30 35.83 -4.26 -28.80
N HIS A 31 36.12 -4.72 -30.02
CA HIS A 31 36.85 -3.93 -31.00
C HIS A 31 35.98 -2.77 -31.53
N VAL A 32 36.59 -1.61 -31.82
CA VAL A 32 35.89 -0.41 -32.25
C VAL A 32 36.10 -0.15 -33.75
N ASP A 33 35.25 -0.74 -34.59
CA ASP A 33 35.39 -0.72 -36.06
C ASP A 33 35.33 0.69 -36.69
N ARG A 34 34.75 1.65 -35.99
CA ARG A 34 34.62 3.04 -36.48
C ARG A 34 35.94 3.84 -36.38
N ILE A 35 36.90 3.40 -35.59
CA ILE A 35 38.23 4.02 -35.50
C ILE A 35 39.15 3.19 -36.40
N ARG A 36 39.50 3.75 -37.57
CA ARG A 36 40.28 3.03 -38.58
C ARG A 36 41.78 3.31 -38.52
N ASP A 37 42.15 4.42 -37.90
CA ASP A 37 43.53 4.91 -37.87
C ASP A 37 44.34 4.33 -36.70
N ALA A 38 43.69 3.59 -35.80
CA ALA A 38 44.31 2.92 -34.68
C ALA A 38 43.49 1.70 -34.26
N GLU A 39 44.16 0.64 -33.81
CA GLU A 39 43.50 -0.50 -33.20
C GLU A 39 43.07 -0.15 -31.77
N VAL A 40 41.76 -0.02 -31.58
CA VAL A 40 41.14 0.46 -30.33
C VAL A 40 40.03 -0.49 -29.91
N TYR A 41 39.98 -0.76 -28.61
CA TYR A 41 38.95 -1.55 -27.95
C TYR A 41 38.12 -0.68 -27.02
N CYS A 42 36.86 -1.03 -26.79
CA CYS A 42 35.96 -0.34 -25.86
C CYS A 42 35.63 -1.27 -24.70
N ILE A 43 35.86 -0.79 -23.48
CA ILE A 43 35.25 -1.36 -22.28
C ILE A 43 33.88 -0.72 -22.12
N GLY A 44 32.83 -1.52 -22.09
CA GLY A 44 31.47 -1.04 -22.01
C GLY A 44 30.55 -1.93 -21.20
N VAL A 45 29.39 -1.38 -20.86
CA VAL A 45 28.32 -2.09 -20.16
C VAL A 45 27.10 -2.13 -21.07
N ALA A 46 26.55 -3.31 -21.30
CA ALA A 46 25.30 -3.50 -22.00
C ALA A 46 24.16 -3.70 -21.01
N PHE A 47 23.01 -3.12 -21.32
CA PHE A 47 21.83 -3.15 -20.46
C PHE A 47 20.67 -3.89 -21.12
N GLU A 48 19.89 -4.57 -20.29
CA GLU A 48 18.53 -5.03 -20.60
C GLU A 48 17.55 -4.11 -19.87
N SER A 49 16.60 -3.56 -20.62
CA SER A 49 15.56 -2.67 -20.11
C SER A 49 14.40 -2.56 -21.10
N PRO A 50 13.40 -3.45 -20.98
CA PRO A 50 12.16 -3.36 -21.75
C PRO A 50 11.47 -2.01 -21.56
N GLY A 51 11.53 -1.43 -20.35
CA GLY A 51 10.94 -0.13 -20.05
C GLY A 51 11.62 1.03 -20.78
N LEU A 52 12.95 1.02 -20.92
CA LEU A 52 13.67 2.06 -21.64
C LEU A 52 13.38 1.98 -23.14
N ARG A 53 13.27 0.75 -23.67
CA ARG A 53 12.83 0.53 -25.06
C ARG A 53 11.41 1.04 -25.28
N ALA A 54 10.47 0.70 -24.40
CA ALA A 54 9.10 1.21 -24.49
C ALA A 54 9.04 2.74 -24.44
N LEU A 55 9.80 3.37 -23.54
CA LEU A 55 9.90 4.83 -23.44
C LEU A 55 10.44 5.46 -24.73
N LYS A 56 11.48 4.87 -25.33
CA LYS A 56 12.01 5.27 -26.64
C LYS A 56 10.95 5.10 -27.73
N ASP A 57 10.23 3.98 -27.75
CA ASP A 57 9.21 3.71 -28.77
C ASP A 57 8.07 4.73 -28.67
N THR A 58 7.60 5.07 -27.46
CA THR A 58 6.62 6.15 -27.24
C THR A 58 7.15 7.51 -27.70
N TRP A 59 8.42 7.82 -27.43
CA TRP A 59 9.08 9.01 -27.96
C TRP A 59 9.19 9.01 -29.49
N LEU A 60 9.29 7.87 -30.14
CA LEU A 60 9.40 7.79 -31.61
C LEU A 60 8.04 7.80 -32.32
N GLN A 61 6.96 7.36 -31.67
CA GLN A 61 5.61 7.26 -32.26
C GLN A 61 5.03 8.60 -32.75
N GLY A 62 5.40 9.71 -32.12
CA GLY A 62 4.99 11.06 -32.55
C GLY A 62 6.02 11.81 -33.38
N GLU A 63 7.12 11.17 -33.82
CA GLU A 63 7.99 11.78 -34.84
C GLU A 63 7.41 11.56 -36.25
N PRO A 64 7.17 12.63 -37.03
CA PRO A 64 6.51 12.54 -38.33
C PRO A 64 7.38 12.03 -39.48
N ASP A 65 8.71 11.93 -39.30
CA ASP A 65 9.64 11.53 -40.37
C ASP A 65 10.45 10.30 -39.94
N GLU A 66 10.19 9.16 -40.58
CA GLU A 66 10.94 7.92 -40.33
C GLU A 66 12.40 8.03 -40.80
N GLY A 67 12.71 8.93 -41.74
CA GLY A 67 14.05 9.12 -42.29
C GLY A 67 15.01 9.89 -41.37
N THR A 68 14.49 10.66 -40.41
CA THR A 68 15.31 11.34 -39.38
C THR A 68 15.61 10.46 -38.17
N ARG A 69 14.94 9.30 -38.04
CA ARG A 69 15.24 8.34 -36.99
C ARG A 69 16.63 7.76 -37.24
N ARG A 70 17.64 8.31 -36.57
CA ARG A 70 18.94 7.64 -36.47
C ARG A 70 18.71 6.33 -35.72
N SER A 71 18.60 5.24 -36.47
CA SER A 71 18.71 3.88 -35.94
C SER A 71 20.14 3.71 -35.43
N HIS A 72 20.40 4.14 -34.20
CA HIS A 72 21.51 3.60 -33.46
C HIS A 72 21.10 2.18 -33.09
N ASP A 73 21.63 1.21 -33.84
CA ASP A 73 21.56 -0.19 -33.48
C ASP A 73 22.38 -0.35 -32.20
N PRO A 74 21.75 -0.56 -31.02
CA PRO A 74 22.52 -0.99 -29.87
C PRO A 74 23.19 -2.33 -30.24
N TYR A 75 24.22 -2.74 -29.51
CA TYR A 75 24.76 -4.10 -29.65
C TYR A 75 23.60 -5.08 -29.84
N PRO A 76 23.61 -5.98 -30.85
CA PRO A 76 22.41 -6.66 -31.36
C PRO A 76 21.58 -7.42 -30.33
N ASN A 77 22.11 -7.59 -29.12
CA ASN A 77 21.47 -8.27 -27.99
C ASN A 77 21.26 -7.37 -26.76
N SER A 78 21.24 -6.03 -26.86
CA SER A 78 20.98 -5.14 -25.71
C SER A 78 19.94 -4.05 -25.99
N ASP A 79 19.29 -3.54 -24.94
CA ASP A 79 18.37 -2.41 -25.04
C ASP A 79 19.10 -1.06 -24.94
N GLY A 80 20.34 -1.08 -24.45
CA GLY A 80 21.22 0.07 -24.41
C GLY A 80 22.66 -0.34 -24.08
N HIS A 81 23.60 0.59 -24.22
CA HIS A 81 24.97 0.41 -23.76
C HIS A 81 25.62 1.74 -23.39
N VAL A 82 26.62 1.69 -22.51
CA VAL A 82 27.49 2.83 -22.18
C VAL A 82 28.94 2.42 -22.41
N SER A 83 29.68 3.25 -23.14
CA SER A 83 31.13 3.13 -23.25
C SER A 83 31.78 3.75 -22.01
N LEU A 84 32.59 2.98 -21.28
CA LEU A 84 33.32 3.48 -20.12
C LEU A 84 34.70 3.99 -20.49
N ALA A 85 35.41 3.27 -21.36
CA ALA A 85 36.76 3.61 -21.77
C ALA A 85 37.10 3.08 -23.15
N TYR A 86 37.94 3.83 -23.88
CA TYR A 86 38.59 3.39 -25.11
C TYR A 86 40.05 3.06 -24.80
N ILE A 87 40.50 1.89 -25.25
CA ILE A 87 41.77 1.26 -24.88
C ILE A 87 42.57 0.98 -26.13
N GLN A 88 43.84 1.36 -26.16
CA GLN A 88 44.74 0.99 -27.26
C GLN A 88 45.06 -0.51 -27.22
N ALA A 89 45.27 -1.11 -28.39
CA ALA A 89 45.58 -2.54 -28.51
C ALA A 89 46.74 -3.03 -27.63
N SER A 90 47.74 -2.17 -27.37
CA SER A 90 48.87 -2.49 -26.48
C SER A 90 48.46 -2.85 -25.04
N ALA A 91 47.30 -2.37 -24.57
CA ALA A 91 46.76 -2.63 -23.25
C ALA A 91 45.59 -3.65 -23.26
N TRP A 92 45.36 -4.34 -24.39
CA TRP A 92 44.22 -5.25 -24.55
C TRP A 92 44.14 -6.33 -23.48
N GLN A 93 45.26 -7.00 -23.16
CA GLN A 93 45.26 -8.08 -22.16
C GLN A 93 44.88 -7.56 -20.78
N GLN A 94 45.39 -6.38 -20.38
CA GLN A 94 45.06 -5.75 -19.10
C GLN A 94 43.57 -5.38 -19.02
N ALA A 95 43.01 -4.86 -20.12
CA ALA A 95 41.59 -4.56 -20.22
C ALA A 95 40.73 -5.83 -20.15
N LYS A 96 41.16 -6.91 -20.81
CA LYS A 96 40.48 -8.20 -20.78
C LYS A 96 40.43 -8.76 -19.36
N ASP A 97 41.58 -8.81 -18.68
CA ASP A 97 41.68 -9.30 -17.31
C ASP A 97 40.81 -8.46 -16.35
N PHE A 98 40.77 -7.13 -16.55
CA PHE A 98 39.89 -6.24 -15.79
C PHE A 98 38.40 -6.54 -16.02
N VAL A 99 37.97 -6.75 -17.25
CA VAL A 99 36.57 -7.07 -17.56
C VAL A 99 36.17 -8.42 -16.99
N GLU A 100 36.97 -9.46 -17.22
CA GLU A 100 36.70 -10.82 -16.73
C GLU A 100 36.69 -10.87 -15.20
N GLY A 101 37.64 -10.19 -14.54
CA GLY A 101 37.73 -10.14 -13.08
C GLY A 101 36.58 -9.39 -12.38
N ASN A 102 35.85 -8.53 -13.11
CA ASN A 102 34.75 -7.75 -12.55
C ASN A 102 33.36 -8.17 -13.05
N ARG A 103 33.29 -9.12 -14.01
CA ARG A 103 32.06 -9.51 -14.69
C ARG A 103 30.97 -9.97 -13.72
N THR A 104 31.28 -10.95 -12.86
CA THR A 104 30.34 -11.51 -11.88
C THR A 104 29.88 -10.52 -10.82
N THR A 105 30.65 -9.44 -10.61
CA THR A 105 30.31 -8.38 -9.65
C THR A 105 29.24 -7.44 -10.22
N LEU A 106 29.23 -7.23 -11.54
CA LEU A 106 28.37 -6.25 -12.22
C LEU A 106 27.15 -6.88 -12.87
N GLU A 107 27.29 -8.04 -13.51
CA GLU A 107 26.18 -8.71 -14.19
C GLU A 107 25.04 -9.05 -13.23
N GLY A 108 23.81 -8.76 -13.66
CA GLY A 108 22.61 -8.95 -12.84
C GLY A 108 22.30 -7.82 -11.87
N ARG A 109 23.22 -6.85 -11.64
CA ARG A 109 22.87 -5.63 -10.91
C ARG A 109 21.82 -4.84 -11.68
N SER A 110 20.89 -4.22 -10.95
CA SER A 110 19.92 -3.31 -11.53
C SER A 110 19.89 -1.97 -10.82
N PHE A 111 19.42 -0.96 -11.53
CA PHE A 111 19.26 0.40 -11.05
C PHE A 111 18.03 1.03 -11.69
N MET A 112 17.37 1.92 -10.94
CA MET A 112 16.19 2.63 -11.40
C MET A 112 16.58 3.95 -12.06
N VAL A 113 16.07 4.18 -13.26
CA VAL A 113 16.08 5.48 -13.93
C VAL A 113 14.85 6.23 -13.49
N GLU A 114 15.06 7.35 -12.82
CA GLU A 114 13.97 8.22 -12.32
C GLU A 114 13.82 9.50 -13.15
N SER A 115 14.80 9.80 -14.01
CA SER A 115 14.77 11.00 -14.84
C SER A 115 15.67 10.87 -16.07
N ILE A 116 15.29 11.57 -17.13
CA ILE A 116 16.10 11.81 -18.33
C ILE A 116 16.60 13.25 -18.28
N THR A 117 17.88 13.46 -18.59
CA THR A 117 18.45 14.80 -18.74
C THR A 117 18.74 15.06 -20.21
N TYR A 118 18.14 16.12 -20.75
CA TYR A 118 18.48 16.68 -22.04
C TYR A 118 19.50 17.81 -21.84
N GLU A 119 20.62 17.74 -22.54
CA GLU A 119 21.64 18.79 -22.58
C GLU A 119 21.69 19.37 -23.98
N ASP A 120 21.51 20.68 -24.10
CA ASP A 120 21.50 21.35 -25.40
C ASP A 120 22.92 21.77 -25.85
N GLU A 121 23.00 22.40 -27.04
CA GLU A 121 24.26 22.88 -27.63
C GLU A 121 25.01 23.91 -26.76
N ARG A 122 24.32 24.56 -25.82
CA ARG A 122 24.88 25.53 -24.86
C ARG A 122 25.25 24.88 -23.53
N ARG A 123 25.09 23.56 -23.41
CA ARG A 123 25.25 22.79 -22.17
C ARG A 123 24.21 23.12 -21.10
N GLU A 124 23.08 23.72 -21.48
CA GLU A 124 21.95 23.92 -20.57
C GLU A 124 21.22 22.59 -20.41
N LYS A 125 20.94 22.23 -19.15
CA LYS A 125 20.35 20.94 -18.78
C LYS A 125 18.89 21.11 -18.41
N SER A 126 18.03 20.34 -19.07
CA SER A 126 16.63 20.16 -18.73
C SER A 126 16.43 18.73 -18.21
N GLN A 127 15.88 18.60 -17.00
CA GLN A 127 15.64 17.29 -16.38
C GLN A 127 14.15 16.96 -16.40
N PHE A 128 13.81 15.80 -16.97
CA PHE A 128 12.46 15.28 -17.08
C PHE A 128 12.33 14.07 -16.19
N ARG A 129 11.43 14.12 -15.21
CA ARG A 129 11.21 12.98 -14.32
C ARG A 129 10.31 11.94 -14.96
N LEU A 130 10.64 10.68 -14.72
CA LEU A 130 9.77 9.55 -15.00
C LEU A 130 8.77 9.44 -13.84
N ALA A 131 7.49 9.62 -14.17
CA ALA A 131 6.37 9.44 -13.25
C ALA A 131 5.32 8.59 -13.95
N GLY A 132 4.77 7.58 -13.25
CA GLY A 132 3.62 6.87 -13.78
C GLY A 132 2.39 7.80 -13.83
N GLU A 133 1.46 7.56 -14.76
CA GLU A 133 0.16 8.24 -14.76
C GLU A 133 -0.94 7.28 -14.29
N VAL A 134 -1.80 7.75 -13.38
CA VAL A 134 -2.95 6.98 -12.88
C VAL A 134 -4.22 7.82 -13.04
N ASP A 135 -5.22 7.27 -13.71
CA ASP A 135 -6.58 7.84 -13.74
C ASP A 135 -7.34 7.43 -12.48
N GLY A 136 -7.53 8.35 -11.54
CA GLY A 136 -8.21 8.14 -10.25
C GLY A 136 -9.74 7.98 -10.35
N SER A 137 -10.31 7.94 -11.55
CA SER A 137 -11.74 7.68 -11.77
C SER A 137 -12.07 6.23 -12.14
N VAL A 138 -11.05 5.41 -12.44
CA VAL A 138 -11.24 4.01 -12.86
C VAL A 138 -11.73 3.12 -11.72
N LEU A 139 -12.35 1.99 -12.08
CA LEU A 139 -12.95 1.01 -11.16
C LEU A 139 -13.92 1.70 -10.18
N GLU A 140 -13.69 1.61 -8.87
CA GLU A 140 -14.54 2.27 -7.88
C GLU A 140 -14.41 3.80 -7.84
N GLY A 141 -13.38 4.36 -8.48
CA GLY A 141 -13.04 5.79 -8.43
C GLY A 141 -12.95 6.30 -6.98
N GLY A 142 -12.46 5.45 -6.07
CA GLY A 142 -12.45 5.66 -4.63
C GLY A 142 -11.11 6.16 -4.09
N GLY A 143 -10.94 6.08 -2.77
CA GLY A 143 -9.67 6.42 -2.11
C GLY A 143 -8.60 5.32 -2.21
N GLN A 144 -8.99 4.08 -2.53
CA GLN A 144 -8.11 2.91 -2.55
C GLN A 144 -6.97 3.06 -3.56
N ILE A 145 -7.28 3.46 -4.80
CA ILE A 145 -6.28 3.69 -5.84
C ILE A 145 -5.24 4.73 -5.43
N LEU A 146 -5.67 5.76 -4.68
CA LEU A 146 -4.77 6.80 -4.18
C LEU A 146 -3.79 6.22 -3.16
N ARG A 147 -4.30 5.42 -2.21
CA ARG A 147 -3.49 4.81 -1.15
C ARG A 147 -2.51 3.78 -1.71
N ASN A 148 -2.93 2.98 -2.68
CA ASN A 148 -2.04 1.99 -3.32
C ASN A 148 -0.98 2.63 -4.22
N SER A 149 -1.24 3.85 -4.72
CA SER A 149 -0.26 4.61 -5.50
C SER A 149 0.83 5.26 -4.63
N LEU A 150 0.61 5.35 -3.31
CA LEU A 150 1.58 5.92 -2.37
C LEU A 150 2.76 4.95 -2.20
N GLY A 151 3.93 5.37 -2.67
CA GLY A 151 5.13 4.54 -2.74
C GLY A 151 5.83 4.62 -4.10
N TYR A 152 5.12 5.11 -5.11
CA TYR A 152 5.62 5.27 -6.48
C TYR A 152 5.75 6.75 -6.86
N ALA A 153 6.65 7.04 -7.80
CA ALA A 153 6.64 8.32 -8.49
C ALA A 153 5.47 8.33 -9.49
N VAL A 154 4.44 9.13 -9.21
CA VAL A 154 3.14 9.05 -9.89
C VAL A 154 2.43 10.39 -9.96
N ARG A 155 1.75 10.64 -11.08
CA ARG A 155 0.74 11.68 -11.25
C ARG A 155 -0.63 11.01 -11.29
N ILE A 156 -1.52 11.40 -10.38
CA ILE A 156 -2.88 10.89 -10.31
C ILE A 156 -3.83 11.99 -10.73
N SER A 157 -4.61 11.76 -11.80
CA SER A 157 -5.61 12.70 -12.30
C SER A 157 -7.04 12.21 -12.00
N LYS A 158 -8.05 13.05 -12.23
CA LYS A 158 -9.49 12.74 -12.04
C LYS A 158 -9.84 12.10 -10.68
N ILE A 159 -9.15 12.55 -9.62
CA ILE A 159 -9.29 11.97 -8.28
C ILE A 159 -10.75 12.01 -7.84
N ARG A 160 -11.34 10.82 -7.64
CA ARG A 160 -12.72 10.65 -7.15
C ARG A 160 -13.77 11.38 -8.00
N ALA A 161 -13.55 11.50 -9.32
CA ALA A 161 -14.41 12.27 -10.22
C ALA A 161 -15.88 11.83 -10.22
N GLY A 162 -16.15 10.54 -10.00
CA GLY A 162 -17.51 9.98 -9.94
C GLY A 162 -18.20 10.09 -8.57
N ARG A 163 -17.54 10.64 -7.54
CA ARG A 163 -18.11 10.73 -6.18
C ARG A 163 -18.86 12.05 -5.99
N LYS A 164 -19.83 12.07 -5.07
CA LYS A 164 -20.62 13.28 -4.70
C LYS A 164 -19.75 14.50 -4.39
N THR A 165 -18.61 14.28 -3.74
CA THR A 165 -17.60 15.31 -3.48
C THR A 165 -16.28 14.86 -4.10
N PRO A 166 -15.97 15.29 -5.33
CA PRO A 166 -14.73 14.93 -6.02
C PRO A 166 -13.46 15.46 -5.33
N GLY A 167 -12.31 14.96 -5.80
CA GLY A 167 -11.00 15.34 -5.31
C GLY A 167 -10.60 14.73 -3.98
N LEU A 168 -9.43 15.14 -3.48
CA LEU A 168 -8.89 14.70 -2.19
C LEU A 168 -9.79 15.11 -1.03
N ALA A 169 -10.44 14.15 -0.37
CA ALA A 169 -10.94 14.36 1.00
C ALA A 169 -9.79 14.50 2.02
N ALA A 170 -10.08 15.06 3.20
CA ALA A 170 -9.09 15.32 4.27
C ALA A 170 -8.26 14.07 4.64
N GLN A 171 -8.90 12.90 4.76
CA GLN A 171 -8.18 11.65 5.07
C GLN A 171 -7.14 11.25 4.01
N HIS A 172 -7.44 11.49 2.72
CA HIS A 172 -6.50 11.17 1.64
C HIS A 172 -5.31 12.11 1.72
N LEU A 173 -5.56 13.40 1.95
CA LEU A 173 -4.50 14.39 2.09
C LEU A 173 -3.56 14.05 3.27
N GLU A 174 -4.10 13.61 4.41
CA GLU A 174 -3.27 13.17 5.53
C GLU A 174 -2.48 11.89 5.22
N SER A 175 -3.04 10.96 4.44
CA SER A 175 -2.28 9.81 3.93
C SER A 175 -1.11 10.24 3.04
N PHE A 176 -1.33 11.19 2.11
CA PHE A 176 -0.26 11.75 1.28
C PHE A 176 0.81 12.46 2.12
N LYS A 177 0.41 13.24 3.12
CA LYS A 177 1.36 13.95 4.00
C LYS A 177 2.19 13.00 4.85
N LEU A 178 1.57 11.96 5.43
CA LEU A 178 2.28 10.94 6.19
C LEU A 178 3.37 10.29 5.33
N VAL A 179 3.00 9.79 4.15
CA VAL A 179 3.95 9.11 3.27
C VAL A 179 4.97 10.10 2.69
N ARG A 180 4.59 11.36 2.42
CA ARG A 180 5.53 12.42 2.02
C ARG A 180 6.59 12.63 3.08
N ASP A 181 6.19 12.80 4.33
CA ASP A 181 7.10 13.11 5.42
C ASP A 181 8.03 11.91 5.70
N LEU A 182 7.50 10.70 5.60
CA LEU A 182 8.24 9.44 5.71
C LEU A 182 9.27 9.23 4.59
N THR A 183 8.95 9.62 3.35
CA THR A 183 9.79 9.39 2.16
C THR A 183 10.56 10.63 1.70
N SER A 184 10.45 11.75 2.43
CA SER A 184 10.94 13.07 2.00
C SER A 184 10.49 13.44 0.58
N ALA A 185 9.27 13.05 0.20
CA ALA A 185 8.75 13.18 -1.16
C ALA A 185 8.56 14.66 -1.57
N SER A 186 8.56 14.92 -2.88
CA SER A 186 7.83 16.08 -3.38
C SER A 186 6.37 15.71 -3.60
N LEU A 187 5.47 16.59 -3.14
CA LEU A 187 4.04 16.44 -3.30
C LEU A 187 3.49 17.75 -3.89
N GLN A 188 2.75 17.66 -4.98
CA GLN A 188 2.04 18.78 -5.61
C GLN A 188 0.54 18.47 -5.63
N GLY A 189 -0.31 19.50 -5.50
CA GLY A 189 -1.76 19.33 -5.42
C GLY A 189 -2.26 18.93 -4.03
N ASP A 190 -1.48 19.22 -2.97
CA ASP A 190 -1.72 18.85 -1.57
C ASP A 190 -2.79 19.70 -0.87
N LYS A 191 -3.97 19.80 -1.48
CA LYS A 191 -5.13 20.51 -0.94
C LYS A 191 -6.39 19.66 -1.00
N VAL A 192 -7.27 19.85 -0.01
CA VAL A 192 -8.61 19.25 -0.02
C VAL A 192 -9.35 19.70 -1.27
N GLY A 193 -10.02 18.77 -1.95
CA GLY A 193 -10.71 18.99 -3.20
C GLY A 193 -9.81 19.00 -4.45
N SER A 194 -8.50 18.76 -4.32
CA SER A 194 -7.65 18.63 -5.52
C SER A 194 -8.06 17.41 -6.35
N CYS A 195 -8.29 17.61 -7.65
CA CYS A 195 -8.59 16.54 -8.61
C CYS A 195 -7.34 15.95 -9.26
N GLU A 196 -6.16 16.49 -8.95
CA GLU A 196 -4.88 16.03 -9.44
C GLU A 196 -3.80 16.14 -8.35
N VAL A 197 -2.92 15.14 -8.27
CA VAL A 197 -1.77 15.11 -7.37
C VAL A 197 -0.57 14.53 -8.09
N THR A 198 0.60 15.13 -7.90
CA THR A 198 1.88 14.54 -8.30
C THR A 198 2.68 14.21 -7.06
N PHE A 199 3.07 12.95 -6.90
CA PHE A 199 3.82 12.42 -5.77
C PHE A 199 5.12 11.81 -6.28
N ALA A 200 6.26 12.19 -5.69
CA ALA A 200 7.56 11.62 -6.03
C ALA A 200 8.33 11.33 -4.74
N PRO A 201 8.32 10.08 -4.24
CA PRO A 201 9.05 9.68 -3.04
C PRO A 201 10.56 9.80 -3.27
N LYS A 202 11.31 9.95 -2.17
CA LYS A 202 12.78 9.95 -2.15
C LYS A 202 13.24 8.91 -1.13
N LYS A 203 14.30 9.23 -0.39
CA LYS A 203 14.82 8.37 0.67
C LYS A 203 13.83 8.30 1.84
N MET A 204 13.45 7.07 2.19
CA MET A 204 12.70 6.77 3.41
C MET A 204 13.51 7.10 4.66
N LYS A 205 12.82 7.55 5.71
CA LYS A 205 13.40 7.81 7.04
C LYS A 205 12.44 7.37 8.14
N GLN A 206 12.94 6.69 9.14
CA GLN A 206 12.21 6.42 10.37
C GLN A 206 12.09 7.67 11.25
N GLY A 207 11.13 7.67 12.18
CA GLY A 207 10.98 8.74 13.16
C GLY A 207 9.59 8.81 13.76
N SER A 208 9.28 9.97 14.35
CA SER A 208 7.97 10.28 14.89
C SER A 208 7.18 11.14 13.91
N PHE A 209 5.94 10.74 13.62
CA PHE A 209 5.04 11.40 12.70
C PHE A 209 3.69 11.66 13.36
N SER A 210 2.85 12.48 12.72
CA SER A 210 1.48 12.66 13.16
C SER A 210 0.53 12.90 11.99
N THR A 211 -0.72 12.51 12.16
CA THR A 211 -1.79 12.72 11.17
C THR A 211 -3.04 13.25 11.86
N ASN A 212 -3.65 14.30 11.32
CA ASN A 212 -4.86 14.88 11.88
C ASN A 212 -5.73 15.50 10.78
N PRO A 213 -6.71 14.76 10.25
CA PRO A 213 -7.62 15.27 9.22
C PRO A 213 -8.62 16.29 9.78
N LYS A 214 -8.65 16.52 11.10
CA LYS A 214 -9.59 17.38 11.83
C LYS A 214 -11.07 17.05 11.55
N THR A 215 -11.33 15.80 11.21
CA THR A 215 -12.64 15.23 10.90
C THR A 215 -12.66 13.77 11.37
N ALA A 216 -13.79 13.07 11.19
CA ALA A 216 -13.90 11.63 11.36
C ALA A 216 -13.21 10.80 10.25
N GLY A 217 -12.15 11.32 9.61
CA GLY A 217 -11.38 10.58 8.61
C GLY A 217 -10.80 9.30 9.21
N ALA A 218 -10.94 8.17 8.50
CA ALA A 218 -10.59 6.86 9.05
C ALA A 218 -9.08 6.73 9.29
N ILE A 219 -8.70 6.48 10.54
CA ILE A 219 -7.32 6.21 10.95
C ILE A 219 -6.81 4.97 10.23
N THR A 220 -7.61 3.90 10.19
CA THR A 220 -7.25 2.62 9.57
C THR A 220 -6.92 2.73 8.09
N LEU A 221 -7.59 3.61 7.34
CA LEU A 221 -7.24 3.88 5.93
C LEU A 221 -5.93 4.67 5.79
N THR A 222 -5.59 5.52 6.76
CA THR A 222 -4.28 6.18 6.81
C THR A 222 -3.17 5.18 7.14
N VAL A 223 -3.46 4.20 8.02
CA VAL A 223 -2.57 3.06 8.27
C VAL A 223 -2.38 2.22 7.03
N GLN A 224 -3.44 1.90 6.27
CA GLN A 224 -3.35 1.15 5.01
C GLN A 224 -2.36 1.79 4.03
N ALA A 225 -2.35 3.13 3.94
CA ALA A 225 -1.41 3.87 3.11
C ALA A 225 0.04 3.90 3.66
N GLY A 226 0.19 3.98 4.98
CA GLY A 226 1.48 4.23 5.62
C GLY A 226 2.22 2.99 6.11
N LEU A 227 1.53 1.87 6.34
CA LEU A 227 2.06 0.72 7.08
C LEU A 227 3.32 0.13 6.45
N PHE A 228 3.29 -0.21 5.17
CA PHE A 228 4.45 -0.81 4.49
C PHE A 228 5.57 0.20 4.26
N PRO A 229 5.31 1.45 3.84
CA PRO A 229 6.34 2.49 3.86
C PRO A 229 7.04 2.62 5.23
N LEU A 230 6.29 2.57 6.35
CA LEU A 230 6.86 2.64 7.71
C LEU A 230 7.75 1.43 7.99
N ALA A 231 7.28 0.23 7.62
CA ALA A 231 8.04 -1.01 7.78
C ALA A 231 9.33 -1.02 6.92
N PHE A 232 9.32 -0.43 5.73
CA PHE A 232 10.48 -0.36 4.83
C PHE A 232 11.47 0.77 5.18
N ALA A 233 11.09 1.73 6.02
CA ALA A 233 11.96 2.87 6.34
C ALA A 233 13.22 2.51 7.14
N GLY A 234 13.23 1.34 7.79
CA GLY A 234 14.35 0.82 8.59
C GLY A 234 14.41 1.46 9.98
N GLY A 235 14.41 0.64 11.04
CA GLY A 235 14.26 1.11 12.42
C GLY A 235 12.81 1.40 12.82
N THR A 236 12.56 1.63 14.11
CA THR A 236 11.20 1.82 14.64
C THR A 236 10.69 3.25 14.38
N SER A 237 9.43 3.34 13.94
CA SER A 237 8.71 4.60 13.77
C SER A 237 7.47 4.65 14.68
N GLU A 238 7.10 5.85 15.09
CA GLU A 238 5.91 6.14 15.88
C GLU A 238 5.03 7.13 15.12
N VAL A 239 3.71 6.92 15.15
CA VAL A 239 2.75 7.83 14.53
C VAL A 239 1.60 8.10 15.49
N GLU A 240 1.43 9.37 15.89
CA GLU A 240 0.22 9.83 16.57
C GLU A 240 -0.88 10.09 15.53
N MET A 241 -1.96 9.34 15.59
CA MET A 241 -3.05 9.41 14.63
C MET A 241 -4.34 9.89 15.30
N ARG A 242 -4.91 10.98 14.77
CA ARG A 242 -6.21 11.52 15.20
C ARG A 242 -7.25 11.31 14.10
N GLY A 243 -8.48 10.99 14.44
CA GLY A 243 -9.54 10.77 13.44
C GLY A 243 -10.67 9.88 13.92
N GLY A 244 -11.26 9.11 12.98
CA GLY A 244 -12.21 8.05 13.28
C GLY A 244 -11.51 6.71 13.44
N THR A 245 -11.81 5.98 14.52
CA THR A 245 -11.39 4.58 14.72
C THR A 245 -12.41 3.60 14.17
N ASP A 246 -13.69 3.98 14.22
CA ASP A 246 -14.83 3.13 13.84
C ASP A 246 -15.82 4.01 13.06
N VAL A 247 -15.64 4.05 11.74
CA VAL A 247 -16.44 4.88 10.83
C VAL A 247 -16.83 4.09 9.59
N ASP A 248 -18.00 4.42 9.03
CA ASP A 248 -18.55 3.73 7.87
C ASP A 248 -17.59 3.70 6.68
N PHE A 249 -17.70 2.64 5.86
CA PHE A 249 -16.89 2.43 4.65
C PHE A 249 -15.38 2.40 4.91
N SER A 250 -14.98 1.98 6.11
CA SER A 250 -13.59 1.70 6.46
C SER A 250 -13.53 0.52 7.43
N PRO A 251 -12.43 -0.25 7.45
CA PRO A 251 -12.23 -1.25 8.48
C PRO A 251 -12.16 -0.58 9.87
N PRO A 252 -12.81 -1.13 10.90
CA PRO A 252 -12.71 -0.61 12.27
C PRO A 252 -11.32 -0.86 12.86
N PHE A 253 -11.01 -0.18 13.97
CA PHE A 253 -9.71 -0.31 14.62
C PHE A 253 -9.42 -1.75 15.06
N ASP A 254 -10.41 -2.51 15.52
CA ASP A 254 -10.23 -3.91 15.92
C ASP A 254 -9.89 -4.84 14.74
N PHE A 255 -10.40 -4.56 13.53
CA PHE A 255 -9.92 -5.25 12.32
C PHE A 255 -8.42 -5.06 12.15
N MET A 256 -7.94 -3.82 12.29
CA MET A 256 -6.53 -3.50 12.11
C MET A 256 -5.64 -4.21 13.14
N VAL A 257 -6.03 -4.20 14.41
CA VAL A 257 -5.23 -4.79 15.50
C VAL A 257 -5.28 -6.31 15.52
N ARG A 258 -6.41 -6.91 15.14
CA ARG A 258 -6.66 -8.33 15.39
C ARG A 258 -6.71 -9.19 14.11
N ALA A 259 -7.00 -8.61 12.96
CA ALA A 259 -6.93 -9.30 11.67
C ALA A 259 -5.68 -8.90 10.88
N LEU A 260 -5.50 -7.61 10.58
CA LEU A 260 -4.40 -7.13 9.74
C LEU A 260 -3.04 -7.33 10.42
N THR A 261 -2.86 -6.78 11.63
CA THR A 261 -1.56 -6.77 12.33
C THR A 261 -0.99 -8.19 12.55
N PRO A 262 -1.75 -9.17 13.06
CA PRO A 262 -1.24 -10.53 13.23
C PRO A 262 -0.95 -11.23 11.90
N THR A 263 -1.63 -10.82 10.83
CA THR A 263 -1.40 -11.37 9.49
C THR A 263 -0.12 -10.84 8.87
N VAL A 264 0.14 -9.53 8.92
CA VAL A 264 1.40 -8.95 8.42
C VAL A 264 2.61 -9.30 9.30
N ALA A 265 2.39 -9.68 10.56
CA ALA A 265 3.43 -10.27 11.41
C ALA A 265 4.01 -11.57 10.85
N LYS A 266 3.20 -12.37 10.13
CA LYS A 266 3.68 -13.57 9.41
C LYS A 266 4.66 -13.19 8.29
N MET A 267 4.52 -11.98 7.73
CA MET A 267 5.42 -11.41 6.73
C MET A 267 6.68 -10.76 7.35
N GLY A 268 6.76 -10.70 8.69
CA GLY A 268 7.87 -10.10 9.42
C GLY A 268 7.67 -8.65 9.86
N VAL A 269 6.50 -8.06 9.61
CA VAL A 269 6.17 -6.69 10.03
C VAL A 269 5.64 -6.70 11.46
N LYS A 270 6.29 -5.98 12.38
CA LYS A 270 5.80 -5.85 13.76
C LYS A 270 5.11 -4.50 13.93
N VAL A 271 3.87 -4.56 14.38
CA VAL A 271 3.03 -3.39 14.60
C VAL A 271 2.46 -3.48 16.01
N THR A 272 2.51 -2.37 16.75
CA THR A 272 1.77 -2.19 17.99
C THR A 272 0.90 -0.95 17.85
N ALA A 273 -0.37 -1.04 18.23
CA ALA A 273 -1.28 0.09 18.20
C ALA A 273 -1.96 0.24 19.56
N HIS A 274 -1.90 1.45 20.11
CA HIS A 274 -2.56 1.80 21.36
C HIS A 274 -3.66 2.83 21.08
N CYS A 275 -4.91 2.41 21.21
CA CYS A 275 -6.06 3.31 21.13
C CYS A 275 -6.29 3.94 22.50
N GLN A 276 -6.05 5.25 22.61
CA GLN A 276 -6.33 6.01 23.83
C GLN A 276 -7.81 6.37 23.92
N HIS A 277 -8.41 6.75 22.79
CA HIS A 277 -9.82 7.10 22.67
C HIS A 277 -10.38 6.59 21.35
N ARG A 278 -11.59 6.03 21.37
CA ARG A 278 -12.31 5.73 20.14
C ARG A 278 -12.89 6.99 19.52
N GLY A 279 -12.95 7.03 18.20
CA GLY A 279 -13.45 8.14 17.40
C GLY A 279 -14.52 7.70 16.43
N PHE A 280 -15.66 8.39 16.44
CA PHE A 280 -16.83 8.04 15.65
C PHE A 280 -17.30 9.21 14.78
N PHE A 281 -18.04 8.92 13.71
CA PHE A 281 -18.72 9.95 12.91
C PHE A 281 -19.75 10.72 13.76
N PRO A 282 -19.92 12.05 13.60
CA PRO A 282 -19.32 12.93 12.57
C PRO A 282 -18.00 13.60 12.94
N THR A 283 -17.65 13.65 14.21
CA THR A 283 -16.55 14.48 14.71
C THR A 283 -15.19 13.79 14.67
N GLY A 284 -15.17 12.45 14.73
CA GLY A 284 -13.96 11.69 14.98
C GLY A 284 -13.62 11.77 16.46
N GLY A 285 -12.43 12.28 16.79
CA GLY A 285 -11.97 12.43 18.17
C GLY A 285 -11.16 11.26 18.70
N GLY A 286 -11.00 10.21 17.88
CA GLY A 286 -10.15 9.07 18.22
C GLY A 286 -8.68 9.46 18.22
N LEU A 287 -7.91 8.76 19.06
CA LEU A 287 -6.48 8.96 19.24
C LEU A 287 -5.80 7.60 19.34
N VAL A 288 -4.94 7.31 18.36
CA VAL A 288 -4.20 6.06 18.26
C VAL A 288 -2.71 6.36 18.13
N ASN A 289 -1.89 5.73 18.96
CA ASN A 289 -0.45 5.72 18.79
C ASN A 289 -0.03 4.41 18.11
N LEU A 290 0.52 4.52 16.91
CA LEU A 290 1.00 3.39 16.12
C LEU A 290 2.51 3.30 16.19
N TYR A 291 3.03 2.12 16.51
CA TYR A 291 4.46 1.80 16.49
C TYR A 291 4.69 0.73 15.43
N VAL A 292 5.61 0.99 14.51
CA VAL A 292 5.98 0.05 13.44
C VAL A 292 7.49 -0.17 13.49
N ASP A 293 7.91 -1.40 13.72
CA ASP A 293 9.33 -1.75 13.62
C ASP A 293 9.73 -1.88 12.15
N GLY A 294 10.87 -1.29 11.81
CA GLY A 294 11.47 -1.48 10.50
C GLY A 294 11.87 -2.94 10.27
N LEU A 295 11.69 -3.39 9.04
CA LEU A 295 12.03 -4.74 8.63
C LEU A 295 13.52 -5.01 8.81
N ALA A 296 13.85 -6.13 9.46
CA ALA A 296 15.23 -6.58 9.63
C ALA A 296 15.86 -7.13 8.33
N GLY A 297 15.05 -7.37 7.30
CA GLY A 297 15.46 -7.92 6.00
C GLY A 297 14.33 -7.81 4.99
N ALA A 298 14.34 -8.66 3.96
CA ALA A 298 13.26 -8.66 2.98
C ALA A 298 11.92 -9.09 3.62
N LEU A 299 10.82 -8.52 3.11
CA LEU A 299 9.47 -8.90 3.50
C LEU A 299 9.23 -10.38 3.14
N LYS A 300 8.72 -11.17 4.10
CA LYS A 300 8.53 -12.62 3.90
C LYS A 300 7.25 -12.89 3.10
N PRO A 301 7.26 -13.92 2.24
CA PRO A 301 6.06 -14.33 1.51
C PRO A 301 5.00 -14.86 2.48
N ILE A 302 3.73 -14.68 2.10
CA ILE A 302 2.58 -15.14 2.87
C ILE A 302 1.84 -16.24 2.11
N VAL A 303 1.48 -17.32 2.82
CA VAL A 303 0.76 -18.46 2.25
C VAL A 303 -0.46 -18.75 3.11
N ILE A 304 -1.64 -18.41 2.59
CA ILE A 304 -2.96 -18.68 3.16
C ILE A 304 -3.83 -19.19 2.00
N ASP A 305 -3.54 -20.41 1.56
CA ASP A 305 -4.11 -21.03 0.35
C ASP A 305 -5.08 -22.18 0.67
N LYS A 306 -5.43 -22.36 1.95
CA LYS A 306 -6.39 -23.35 2.44
C LYS A 306 -7.30 -22.68 3.46
N ARG A 307 -8.61 -22.90 3.34
CA ARG A 307 -9.58 -22.43 4.35
C ARG A 307 -9.37 -23.14 5.69
N GLY A 308 -9.41 -24.46 5.70
CA GLY A 308 -9.43 -25.23 6.94
C GLY A 308 -10.79 -25.15 7.64
N HIS A 309 -10.80 -25.40 8.96
CA HIS A 309 -11.99 -25.29 9.81
C HIS A 309 -11.84 -24.15 10.83
N VAL A 310 -12.94 -23.68 11.40
CA VAL A 310 -12.94 -22.66 12.45
C VAL A 310 -12.21 -23.18 13.70
N THR A 311 -11.20 -22.45 14.19
CA THR A 311 -10.43 -22.80 15.39
C THR A 311 -10.67 -21.88 16.57
N LYS A 312 -10.98 -20.61 16.29
CA LYS A 312 -11.30 -19.62 17.32
C LYS A 312 -12.33 -18.62 16.82
N ILE A 313 -13.26 -18.26 17.71
CA ILE A 313 -14.24 -17.19 17.52
C ILE A 313 -13.99 -16.18 18.64
N GLU A 314 -13.85 -14.90 18.28
CA GLU A 314 -13.70 -13.80 19.24
C GLU A 314 -14.71 -12.72 18.93
N ALA A 315 -15.49 -12.28 19.92
CA ALA A 315 -16.38 -11.14 19.81
C ALA A 315 -15.94 -10.03 20.77
N ILE A 316 -15.84 -8.81 20.27
CA ILE A 316 -15.52 -7.62 21.06
C ILE A 316 -16.69 -6.67 20.95
N CYS A 317 -17.38 -6.51 22.08
CA CYS A 317 -18.50 -5.61 22.23
C CYS A 317 -18.00 -4.32 22.86
N TYR A 318 -18.00 -3.22 22.10
CA TYR A 318 -17.53 -1.93 22.57
C TYR A 318 -18.68 -0.95 22.74
N ALA A 319 -18.64 -0.08 23.75
CA ALA A 319 -19.59 1.03 23.89
C ALA A 319 -18.96 2.30 24.49
N THR A 320 -19.57 3.46 24.22
CA THR A 320 -19.24 4.76 24.84
C THR A 320 -20.39 5.30 25.69
N PRO A 321 -20.96 4.52 26.64
CA PRO A 321 -22.21 4.89 27.29
C PRO A 321 -22.09 6.16 28.15
N PRO A 322 -23.20 6.85 28.45
CA PRO A 322 -23.22 7.91 29.45
C PRO A 322 -22.78 7.38 30.82
N SER A 323 -22.35 8.27 31.72
CA SER A 323 -22.00 7.86 33.09
C SER A 323 -23.18 7.15 33.79
N GLY A 324 -22.89 6.04 34.48
CA GLY A 324 -23.89 5.24 35.21
C GLY A 324 -24.73 4.30 34.36
N TRP A 325 -24.44 4.16 33.07
CA TRP A 325 -25.10 3.19 32.17
C TRP A 325 -24.35 1.86 32.03
N LEU A 326 -23.09 1.80 32.46
CA LEU A 326 -22.39 0.53 32.51
C LEU A 326 -22.99 -0.32 33.62
N ASP A 327 -23.62 -1.41 33.22
CA ASP A 327 -24.22 -2.39 34.11
C ASP A 327 -23.38 -3.68 34.05
N GLU A 328 -22.84 -4.10 35.19
CA GLU A 328 -22.06 -5.34 35.29
C GLU A 328 -22.91 -6.57 34.95
N GLU A 329 -24.23 -6.51 35.16
CA GLU A 329 -25.16 -7.57 34.76
C GLU A 329 -25.27 -7.65 33.22
N ASP A 330 -25.31 -6.51 32.52
CA ASP A 330 -25.32 -6.50 31.06
C ASP A 330 -24.02 -7.05 30.47
N VAL A 331 -22.87 -6.70 31.07
CA VAL A 331 -21.56 -7.25 30.66
C VAL A 331 -21.52 -8.76 30.86
N THR A 332 -21.86 -9.24 32.06
CA THR A 332 -21.85 -10.67 32.39
C THR A 332 -22.80 -11.44 31.49
N ARG A 333 -24.04 -10.95 31.32
CA ARG A 333 -25.05 -11.58 30.46
C ARG A 333 -24.58 -11.63 29.00
N THR A 334 -23.95 -10.57 28.50
CA THR A 334 -23.40 -10.57 27.12
C THR A 334 -22.31 -11.62 26.95
N GLU A 335 -21.36 -11.70 27.89
CA GLU A 335 -20.26 -12.65 27.81
C GLU A 335 -20.73 -14.11 27.93
N GLU A 336 -21.70 -14.38 28.81
CA GLU A 336 -22.25 -15.73 29.03
C GLU A 336 -23.22 -16.20 27.93
N ASP A 337 -24.09 -15.31 27.42
CA ASP A 337 -25.12 -15.69 26.44
C ASP A 337 -24.60 -15.67 25.00
N PHE A 338 -23.62 -14.81 24.66
CA PHE A 338 -23.10 -14.75 23.29
C PHE A 338 -22.18 -15.94 22.97
N GLU A 339 -21.46 -16.48 23.96
CA GLU A 339 -20.56 -17.60 23.72
C GLU A 339 -21.25 -18.82 23.06
N PRO A 340 -22.33 -19.39 23.64
CA PRO A 340 -23.04 -20.51 23.04
C PRO A 340 -23.70 -20.14 21.71
N TRP A 341 -24.22 -18.92 21.59
CA TRP A 341 -24.86 -18.43 20.36
C TRP A 341 -23.88 -18.33 19.20
N LEU A 342 -22.73 -17.69 19.40
CA LEU A 342 -21.67 -17.58 18.39
C LEU A 342 -21.11 -18.95 17.99
N LEU A 343 -20.99 -19.86 18.96
CA LEU A 343 -20.57 -21.23 18.68
C LEU A 343 -21.55 -21.93 17.74
N GLU A 344 -22.85 -21.84 18.00
CA GLU A 344 -23.90 -22.42 17.15
C GLU A 344 -23.88 -21.80 15.74
N GLU A 345 -23.72 -20.50 15.65
CA GLU A 345 -23.80 -19.75 14.39
C GLU A 345 -22.60 -19.93 13.46
N LEU A 346 -21.41 -20.17 14.03
CA LEU A 346 -20.13 -20.10 13.29
C LEU A 346 -19.29 -21.38 13.31
N ALA A 347 -19.57 -22.36 14.17
CA ALA A 347 -18.80 -23.60 14.16
C ALA A 347 -19.03 -24.43 12.89
N ASP A 348 -17.97 -25.01 12.33
CA ASP A 348 -18.07 -25.93 11.21
C ASP A 348 -18.61 -27.29 11.70
N SER A 349 -19.68 -27.79 11.08
CA SER A 349 -20.27 -29.09 11.42
C SER A 349 -19.27 -30.23 11.21
N GLY A 350 -19.14 -31.11 12.21
CA GLY A 350 -18.21 -32.25 12.17
C GLY A 350 -16.73 -31.91 12.40
N ALA A 351 -16.40 -30.65 12.69
CA ALA A 351 -15.05 -30.21 13.06
C ALA A 351 -14.85 -30.18 14.59
N PRO A 352 -13.60 -30.10 15.08
CA PRO A 352 -13.32 -29.82 16.49
C PRO A 352 -14.00 -28.53 16.96
N LYS A 353 -14.53 -28.54 18.19
CA LYS A 353 -15.17 -27.36 18.78
C LYS A 353 -14.15 -26.21 18.88
N PRO A 354 -14.42 -25.03 18.27
CA PRO A 354 -13.51 -23.89 18.36
C PRO A 354 -13.50 -23.29 19.76
N LYS A 355 -12.41 -22.58 20.09
CA LYS A 355 -12.37 -21.72 21.27
C LYS A 355 -13.23 -20.48 21.03
N VAL A 356 -14.13 -20.15 21.94
CA VAL A 356 -14.93 -18.92 21.85
C VAL A 356 -14.50 -17.96 22.96
N GLN A 357 -14.43 -16.67 22.66
CA GLN A 357 -14.15 -15.62 23.62
C GLN A 357 -15.04 -14.42 23.33
N VAL A 358 -15.73 -13.92 24.33
CA VAL A 358 -16.49 -12.67 24.27
C VAL A 358 -15.85 -11.70 25.24
N ARG A 359 -15.71 -10.44 24.83
CA ARG A 359 -15.20 -9.36 25.68
C ARG A 359 -16.06 -8.13 25.53
N CYS A 360 -16.54 -7.61 26.63
CA CYS A 360 -17.25 -6.34 26.65
C CYS A 360 -16.34 -5.23 27.20
N GLU A 361 -16.26 -4.14 26.45
CA GLU A 361 -15.46 -2.97 26.79
C GLU A 361 -16.35 -1.72 26.73
N ALA A 362 -16.22 -0.85 27.73
CA ALA A 362 -16.92 0.42 27.75
C ALA A 362 -15.97 1.54 28.15
N GLU A 363 -16.01 2.63 27.39
CA GLU A 363 -15.33 3.89 27.72
C GLU A 363 -16.38 4.94 28.08
N GLN A 364 -16.05 5.85 28.99
CA GLN A 364 -16.93 6.99 29.25
C GLN A 364 -17.16 7.79 27.96
N MET A 365 -18.41 8.18 27.70
CA MET A 365 -18.75 9.01 26.54
C MET A 365 -17.85 10.28 26.47
N PRO A 366 -17.13 10.49 25.35
CA PRO A 366 -16.27 11.67 25.18
C PRO A 366 -17.00 13.00 25.33
N GLU A 367 -16.28 14.02 25.80
CA GLU A 367 -16.82 15.38 25.90
C GLU A 367 -17.25 15.91 24.52
N GLY A 368 -18.49 16.39 24.43
CA GLY A 368 -19.07 16.89 23.17
C GLY A 368 -19.75 15.83 22.30
N GLN A 369 -19.62 14.53 22.61
CA GLN A 369 -20.42 13.48 21.98
C GLN A 369 -21.87 13.57 22.48
N LYS A 370 -22.82 13.62 21.53
CA LYS A 370 -24.26 13.81 21.82
C LYS A 370 -25.05 12.52 21.97
N VAL A 371 -24.56 11.44 21.35
CA VAL A 371 -25.22 10.14 21.28
C VAL A 371 -24.17 9.09 21.60
N PHE A 372 -24.44 8.20 22.54
CA PHE A 372 -23.52 7.11 22.84
C PHE A 372 -23.44 6.14 21.66
N LYS A 373 -22.27 5.57 21.42
CA LYS A 373 -22.00 4.64 20.32
C LYS A 373 -21.70 3.25 20.86
N ALA A 374 -22.13 2.23 20.15
CA ALA A 374 -21.79 0.84 20.46
C ALA A 374 -21.49 0.04 19.19
N ALA A 375 -20.63 -0.96 19.28
CA ALA A 375 -20.27 -1.84 18.17
C ALA A 375 -20.03 -3.26 18.68
N CYS A 376 -20.08 -4.22 17.77
CA CYS A 376 -19.63 -5.59 18.01
C CYS A 376 -18.79 -6.01 16.80
N ASP A 377 -17.53 -6.34 17.06
CA ASP A 377 -16.60 -6.90 16.08
C ASP A 377 -16.45 -8.39 16.33
N ILE A 378 -16.71 -9.20 15.31
CA ILE A 378 -16.59 -10.66 15.38
C ILE A 378 -15.44 -11.10 14.49
N LEU A 379 -14.53 -11.89 15.05
CA LEU A 379 -13.38 -12.48 14.38
C LEU A 379 -13.44 -13.99 14.41
N VAL A 380 -13.07 -14.61 13.28
CA VAL A 380 -13.02 -16.06 13.13
C VAL A 380 -11.65 -16.44 12.59
N GLU A 381 -10.86 -17.14 13.41
CA GLU A 381 -9.58 -17.70 13.00
C GLU A 381 -9.78 -19.12 12.45
N MET A 382 -9.14 -19.40 11.33
CA MET A 382 -9.23 -20.66 10.63
C MET A 382 -7.96 -21.49 10.79
N SER A 383 -8.09 -22.82 10.81
CA SER A 383 -6.96 -23.76 10.89
C SER A 383 -5.99 -23.65 9.71
N GLY A 384 -6.43 -23.08 8.58
CA GLY A 384 -5.60 -22.78 7.42
C GLY A 384 -4.75 -21.52 7.55
N GLY A 385 -4.82 -20.83 8.69
CA GLY A 385 -4.10 -19.58 8.97
C GLY A 385 -4.84 -18.32 8.53
N GLY A 386 -6.05 -18.47 8.01
CA GLY A 386 -6.96 -17.39 7.62
C GLY A 386 -7.65 -16.73 8.79
N VAL A 387 -8.08 -15.47 8.60
CA VAL A 387 -8.90 -14.73 9.56
C VAL A 387 -10.04 -14.06 8.80
N PHE A 388 -11.24 -14.16 9.36
CA PHE A 388 -12.40 -13.41 8.92
C PHE A 388 -12.81 -12.41 10.00
N HIS A 389 -13.28 -11.24 9.59
CA HIS A 389 -13.78 -10.20 10.50
C HIS A 389 -15.06 -9.60 9.93
N ALA A 390 -15.97 -9.23 10.83
CA ALA A 390 -17.09 -8.36 10.50
C ALA A 390 -17.42 -7.44 11.67
N SER A 391 -17.98 -6.28 11.36
CA SER A 391 -18.40 -5.29 12.35
C SER A 391 -19.88 -4.96 12.23
N GLY A 392 -20.54 -4.88 13.38
CA GLY A 392 -21.94 -4.50 13.51
C GLY A 392 -22.17 -3.00 13.72
N GLY A 393 -21.11 -2.20 13.85
CA GLY A 393 -21.21 -0.83 14.33
C GLY A 393 -20.32 0.18 13.58
N PRO A 394 -20.29 1.43 14.07
CA PRO A 394 -20.96 1.91 15.28
C PRO A 394 -22.48 2.12 15.12
N LEU A 395 -23.27 1.62 16.07
CA LEU A 395 -24.69 1.88 16.25
C LEU A 395 -24.92 3.04 17.22
N ASP A 396 -26.00 3.79 17.01
CA ASP A 396 -26.49 4.77 17.97
C ASP A 396 -27.23 4.07 19.11
N GLY A 397 -26.94 4.49 20.34
CA GLY A 397 -27.64 4.02 21.52
C GLY A 397 -29.13 4.41 21.56
N PRO A 398 -29.96 3.69 22.33
CA PRO A 398 -31.39 3.95 22.44
C PRO A 398 -31.69 5.32 23.07
N LYS A 399 -32.85 5.88 22.71
CA LYS A 399 -33.41 7.07 23.36
C LYS A 399 -34.16 6.66 24.63
N GLY A 400 -33.60 6.89 25.82
CA GLY A 400 -34.20 6.48 27.11
C GLY A 400 -33.31 5.48 27.84
N ARG A 401 -33.79 4.79 28.90
CA ARG A 401 -33.00 3.75 29.59
C ARG A 401 -33.17 2.43 28.83
N GLY A 402 -32.13 2.02 28.10
CA GLY A 402 -32.04 0.72 27.43
C GLY A 402 -30.91 -0.12 28.04
N SER A 403 -30.77 -1.37 27.60
CA SER A 403 -29.71 -2.27 28.04
C SER A 403 -28.55 -2.28 27.04
N LEU A 404 -27.31 -2.36 27.53
CA LEU A 404 -26.13 -2.54 26.68
C LEU A 404 -26.15 -3.91 25.99
N TYR A 405 -26.69 -4.93 26.67
CA TYR A 405 -26.88 -6.27 26.10
C TYR A 405 -27.68 -6.23 24.80
N ASP A 406 -28.82 -5.54 24.78
CA ASP A 406 -29.68 -5.46 23.60
C ASP A 406 -28.97 -4.75 22.43
N VAL A 407 -28.23 -3.68 22.72
CA VAL A 407 -27.51 -2.90 21.70
C VAL A 407 -26.34 -3.70 21.14
N TRP A 408 -25.59 -4.40 21.99
CA TRP A 408 -24.52 -5.30 21.54
C TRP A 408 -25.08 -6.50 20.78
N GLY A 409 -26.26 -7.02 21.15
CA GLY A 409 -26.94 -8.10 20.44
C GLY A 409 -27.29 -7.69 19.02
N ALA A 410 -27.93 -6.52 18.87
CA ALA A 410 -28.24 -5.96 17.55
C ALA A 410 -26.98 -5.72 16.71
N ALA A 411 -25.87 -5.27 17.32
CA ALA A 411 -24.60 -5.14 16.62
C ALA A 411 -24.03 -6.50 16.20
N ALA A 412 -24.03 -7.49 17.09
CA ALA A 412 -23.54 -8.84 16.80
C ALA A 412 -24.33 -9.50 15.67
N GLU A 413 -25.66 -9.40 15.67
CA GLU A 413 -26.51 -9.88 14.57
C GLU A 413 -26.12 -9.24 13.24
N LYS A 414 -25.91 -7.92 13.23
CA LYS A 414 -25.50 -7.19 12.03
C LYS A 414 -24.11 -7.59 11.54
N ALA A 415 -23.19 -7.95 12.42
CA ALA A 415 -21.86 -8.47 12.08
C ALA A 415 -21.94 -9.91 11.54
N LEU A 416 -22.79 -10.77 12.12
CA LEU A 416 -22.92 -12.18 11.74
C LEU A 416 -23.40 -12.36 10.31
N VAL A 417 -24.31 -11.50 9.81
CA VAL A 417 -24.88 -11.62 8.46
C VAL A 417 -23.79 -11.63 7.37
N PRO A 418 -22.95 -10.59 7.20
CA PRO A 418 -21.88 -10.60 6.21
C PRO A 418 -20.80 -11.63 6.51
N LEU A 419 -20.47 -11.87 7.79
CA LEU A 419 -19.46 -12.86 8.18
C LEU A 419 -19.83 -14.28 7.73
N LYS A 420 -21.07 -14.70 7.98
CA LYS A 420 -21.59 -16.00 7.54
C LYS A 420 -21.63 -16.10 6.03
N ALA A 421 -21.95 -15.01 5.32
CA ALA A 421 -21.91 -14.98 3.87
C ALA A 421 -20.48 -15.22 3.35
N GLN A 422 -19.49 -14.51 3.90
CA GLN A 422 -18.08 -14.69 3.54
C GLN A 422 -17.56 -16.10 3.84
N LEU A 423 -17.83 -16.65 5.03
CA LEU A 423 -17.38 -17.99 5.42
C LEU A 423 -17.92 -19.11 4.51
N LYS A 424 -19.10 -18.91 3.92
CA LYS A 424 -19.73 -19.85 2.96
C LYS A 424 -19.11 -19.84 1.58
N THR A 425 -18.33 -18.81 1.22
CA THR A 425 -17.69 -18.71 -0.11
C THR A 425 -16.61 -19.78 -0.33
N GLY A 426 -16.08 -20.37 0.75
CA GLY A 426 -14.93 -21.27 0.71
C GLY A 426 -13.58 -20.56 0.68
N ALA A 427 -13.57 -19.23 0.77
CA ALA A 427 -12.33 -18.45 0.90
C ALA A 427 -11.53 -18.87 2.14
N ALA A 428 -10.23 -18.62 2.13
CA ALA A 428 -9.39 -18.70 3.32
C ALA A 428 -9.21 -17.35 4.00
N LEU A 429 -9.52 -16.24 3.32
CA LEU A 429 -9.34 -14.89 3.84
C LEU A 429 -10.62 -14.09 3.67
N ASP A 430 -10.86 -13.21 4.64
CA ASP A 430 -11.81 -12.11 4.48
C ASP A 430 -11.43 -11.19 3.31
N GLU A 431 -12.44 -10.63 2.66
CA GLU A 431 -12.28 -9.80 1.47
C GLU A 431 -11.49 -8.52 1.73
N HIS A 432 -11.69 -7.86 2.88
CA HIS A 432 -10.98 -6.63 3.24
C HIS A 432 -9.53 -6.90 3.62
N LEU A 433 -9.27 -8.04 4.28
CA LEU A 433 -7.92 -8.49 4.57
C LEU A 433 -7.20 -8.89 3.29
N LEU A 434 -7.89 -9.54 2.35
CA LEU A 434 -7.33 -9.90 1.05
C LEU A 434 -6.87 -8.66 0.28
N ASP A 435 -7.70 -7.63 0.16
CA ASP A 435 -7.35 -6.40 -0.57
C ASP A 435 -6.10 -5.72 0.02
N GLN A 436 -5.97 -5.74 1.36
CA GLN A 436 -4.85 -5.15 2.08
C GLN A 436 -3.56 -5.95 1.97
N LEU A 437 -3.64 -7.20 1.50
CA LEU A 437 -2.49 -8.08 1.34
C LEU A 437 -1.97 -8.15 -0.09
N ILE A 438 -2.72 -7.72 -1.12
CA ILE A 438 -2.29 -7.85 -2.52
C ILE A 438 -0.94 -7.15 -2.78
N LEU A 439 -0.87 -5.85 -2.46
CA LEU A 439 0.35 -5.07 -2.68
C LEU A 439 1.54 -5.61 -1.87
N PRO A 440 1.46 -5.81 -0.55
CA PRO A 440 2.61 -6.35 0.19
C PRO A 440 2.96 -7.79 -0.20
N ALA A 441 2.00 -8.63 -0.57
CA ALA A 441 2.28 -9.98 -1.05
C ALA A 441 3.11 -9.98 -2.35
N SER A 442 2.91 -8.98 -3.21
CA SER A 442 3.72 -8.77 -4.43
C SER A 442 5.14 -8.23 -4.15
N LEU A 443 5.34 -7.56 -3.01
CA LEU A 443 6.64 -7.02 -2.60
C LEU A 443 7.48 -8.02 -1.79
N ALA A 444 6.90 -9.16 -1.43
CA ALA A 444 7.59 -10.17 -0.64
C ALA A 444 8.67 -10.91 -1.43
N ALA A 445 9.77 -11.27 -0.76
CA ALA A 445 10.85 -12.05 -1.35
C ALA A 445 10.43 -13.52 -1.51
N GLY A 446 9.87 -13.87 -2.67
CA GLY A 446 9.45 -15.21 -3.03
C GLY A 446 8.05 -15.23 -3.62
N SER A 447 7.32 -16.33 -3.42
CA SER A 447 5.95 -16.49 -3.92
C SER A 447 4.96 -16.50 -2.77
N SER A 448 4.07 -15.51 -2.76
CA SER A 448 2.91 -15.48 -1.87
C SER A 448 1.72 -16.19 -2.53
N ARG A 449 0.83 -16.80 -1.73
CA ARG A 449 -0.42 -17.43 -2.19
C ARG A 449 -1.55 -17.09 -1.24
N LEU A 450 -2.64 -16.55 -1.76
CA LEU A 450 -3.82 -16.12 -1.02
C LEU A 450 -5.06 -16.75 -1.67
N LEU A 451 -5.93 -17.35 -0.87
CA LEU A 451 -7.21 -17.91 -1.34
C LEU A 451 -8.37 -17.00 -0.91
N GLY A 452 -8.86 -16.20 -1.85
CA GLY A 452 -10.07 -15.37 -1.69
C GLY A 452 -11.36 -16.09 -2.09
N SER A 453 -12.47 -15.36 -2.02
CA SER A 453 -13.75 -15.76 -2.59
C SER A 453 -13.65 -15.88 -4.12
N LYS A 454 -14.60 -16.61 -4.73
CA LYS A 454 -14.71 -16.66 -6.20
C LYS A 454 -15.12 -15.32 -6.81
N GLU A 455 -15.98 -14.60 -6.10
CA GLU A 455 -16.40 -13.25 -6.45
C GLU A 455 -15.48 -12.26 -5.75
N LEU A 456 -14.51 -11.72 -6.48
CA LEU A 456 -13.57 -10.73 -5.96
C LEU A 456 -14.22 -9.35 -5.91
N THR A 457 -13.84 -8.57 -4.90
CA THR A 457 -14.20 -7.15 -4.77
C THR A 457 -13.50 -6.31 -5.85
N LEU A 458 -14.00 -5.09 -6.07
CA LEU A 458 -13.35 -4.14 -6.99
C LEU A 458 -12.08 -3.50 -6.42
N HIS A 459 -11.87 -3.56 -5.10
CA HIS A 459 -10.77 -2.93 -4.35
C HIS A 459 -9.36 -3.42 -4.67
#